data_AF-H3H7I1-F1
#
_entry.id   AF-H3H7I1-F1
#
_cell.length_a   1.000
_cell.length_b   1.000
_cell.length_c   1.000
_cell.angle_alpha   90.00
_cell.angle_beta   90.00
_cell.angle_gamma   90.00
#
_symmetry.space_group_name_H-M   'P 1'
#
loop_
_entity.id
_entity.type
_entity.pdbx_description
1 polymer ?
#
loop_
_entity_poly.entity_id
_entity_poly.type
_entity_poly.pdbx_seq_one_letter_code
_entity_poly.pdbx_strand_id
1 'polypeptide(L)'
;MGRLKHVDYKFFVKGHTKNSCDRGFGHIRKYIGSVDCYTVEHVVDAVKNAASNSVTVHFPRGTGQFKAYKEVLTELYKRFEGIQQFRIFSMDEAEMGVVSCRKGPDDEAVVKNLRRKIDGVLTTKEKVMKMMCDHVEVLAPPPPNVEKSENMYHNIRPYVPEEFRDDTLYAKPSMQEGLDAKAAKQARLVHRVAMTLAAKENQDRRGRQETESSGSGGPSKKRKVSSL
;
A
#
# COMPACT_ATOMS: atom_id res chain seq x y z
N MET A 1 18.50 -6.18 -7.89
CA MET A 1 17.27 -6.57 -7.13
C MET A 1 17.48 -8.01 -6.68
N GLY A 2 17.08 -8.39 -5.46
CA GLY A 2 17.86 -9.33 -4.64
C GLY A 2 18.96 -8.60 -3.85
N ARG A 3 18.71 -7.34 -3.47
CA ARG A 3 19.71 -6.50 -2.76
C ARG A 3 19.97 -6.98 -1.33
N LEU A 4 19.03 -7.72 -0.76
CA LEU A 4 19.10 -8.25 0.59
C LEU A 4 19.50 -9.72 0.48
N LYS A 5 20.60 -10.09 1.12
CA LYS A 5 21.08 -11.47 1.18
C LYS A 5 20.08 -12.38 1.90
N HIS A 6 19.43 -11.83 2.91
CA HIS A 6 18.43 -12.49 3.73
C HIS A 6 17.30 -11.53 4.05
N VAL A 7 16.08 -12.04 4.09
CA VAL A 7 14.89 -11.25 4.41
C VAL A 7 14.00 -12.04 5.37
N ASP A 8 13.73 -11.44 6.53
CA ASP A 8 12.70 -11.90 7.44
C ASP A 8 11.51 -10.93 7.46
N TYR A 9 10.33 -11.44 7.10
CA TYR A 9 9.08 -10.71 7.15
C TYR A 9 8.17 -11.28 8.25
N LYS A 10 7.68 -10.39 9.11
CA LYS A 10 6.79 -10.75 10.23
C LYS A 10 5.49 -9.93 10.17
N PHE A 11 4.36 -10.62 10.21
CA PHE A 11 3.01 -10.06 10.23
C PHE A 11 2.32 -10.42 11.55
N PHE A 12 2.23 -9.45 12.46
CA PHE A 12 1.56 -9.65 13.76
C PHE A 12 0.05 -9.50 13.66
N VAL A 13 -0.42 -8.66 12.73
CA VAL A 13 -1.84 -8.45 12.42
C VAL A 13 -2.01 -8.59 10.92
N LYS A 14 -3.10 -9.22 10.48
CA LYS A 14 -3.41 -9.38 9.05
C LYS A 14 -3.40 -8.01 8.37
N GLY A 15 -2.55 -7.84 7.36
CA GLY A 15 -2.41 -6.59 6.62
C GLY A 15 -1.52 -5.52 7.29
N HIS A 16 -0.99 -5.78 8.49
CA HIS A 16 -0.07 -4.86 9.17
C HIS A 16 1.31 -5.49 9.27
N THR A 17 2.18 -5.13 8.32
CA THR A 17 3.62 -5.32 8.49
C THR A 17 4.08 -4.41 9.63
N LYS A 18 4.90 -4.92 10.55
CA LYS A 18 5.68 -4.06 11.45
C LYS A 18 7.12 -4.11 10.97
N ASN A 19 7.58 -3.02 10.38
CA ASN A 19 9.01 -2.84 10.11
C ASN A 19 9.60 -1.88 11.17
N SER A 20 10.92 -1.89 11.34
CA SER A 20 11.61 -0.99 12.28
C SER A 20 11.47 0.49 11.91
N CYS A 21 11.37 0.78 10.61
CA CYS A 21 11.22 2.13 10.05
C CYS A 21 9.87 2.79 10.41
N ASP A 22 8.82 2.02 10.71
CA ASP A 22 7.48 2.53 10.99
C ASP A 22 7.47 3.47 12.22
N ARG A 23 8.36 3.22 13.19
CA ARG A 23 8.54 4.10 14.36
C ARG A 23 9.10 5.47 13.97
N GLY A 24 10.01 5.53 12.98
CA GLY A 24 10.63 6.78 12.53
C GLY A 24 9.66 7.68 11.78
N PHE A 25 8.73 7.11 11.01
CA PHE A 25 7.80 7.90 10.18
C PHE A 25 6.88 8.82 10.98
N GLY A 26 6.45 8.40 12.18
CA GLY A 26 5.63 9.25 13.04
C GLY A 26 6.37 10.52 13.49
N HIS A 27 7.65 10.38 13.85
CA HIS A 27 8.50 11.51 14.26
C HIS A 27 8.79 12.45 13.09
N ILE A 28 9.14 11.89 11.92
CA ILE A 28 9.36 12.65 10.69
C ILE A 28 8.12 13.45 10.33
N ARG A 29 6.94 12.82 10.31
CA ARG A 29 5.67 13.50 10.00
C ARG A 29 5.36 14.61 10.99
N LYS A 30 5.61 14.39 12.28
CA LYS A 30 5.39 15.42 13.31
C LYS A 30 6.29 16.63 13.10
N TYR A 31 7.56 16.40 12.77
CA TYR A 31 8.51 17.49 12.50
C TYR A 31 8.14 18.27 11.23
N ILE A 32 7.83 17.58 10.13
CA ILE A 32 7.38 18.23 8.88
C ILE A 32 6.14 19.09 9.13
N GLY A 33 5.21 18.62 9.96
CA GLY A 33 4.02 19.40 10.33
C GLY A 33 4.29 20.63 11.20
N SER A 34 5.51 20.80 11.72
CA SER A 34 5.93 21.97 12.52
C SER A 34 6.81 22.96 11.76
N VAL A 35 7.15 22.67 10.50
CA VAL A 35 7.99 23.56 9.67
C VAL A 35 7.25 23.94 8.40
N ASP A 36 7.45 25.18 7.96
CA ASP A 36 6.84 25.66 6.73
C ASP A 36 7.58 25.12 5.50
N CYS A 37 6.88 24.32 4.70
CA CYS A 37 7.40 23.75 3.45
C CYS A 37 6.59 24.30 2.27
N TYR A 38 7.23 25.10 1.42
CA TYR A 38 6.60 25.74 0.26
C TYR A 38 7.00 25.06 -1.07
N THR A 39 8.14 24.38 -1.10
CA THR A 39 8.63 23.65 -2.28
C THR A 39 8.83 22.17 -1.95
N VAL A 40 9.04 21.33 -2.98
CA VAL A 40 9.35 19.91 -2.79
C VAL A 40 10.71 19.76 -2.11
N GLU A 41 11.66 20.62 -2.42
CA GLU A 41 13.00 20.69 -1.82
C GLU A 41 12.91 20.94 -0.32
N HIS A 42 12.05 21.86 0.14
CA HIS A 42 11.84 22.09 1.58
C HIS A 42 11.35 20.83 2.28
N VAL A 43 10.43 20.08 1.66
CA VAL A 43 9.96 18.79 2.22
C VAL A 43 11.10 17.78 2.28
N VAL A 44 11.90 17.66 1.22
CA VAL A 44 13.04 16.74 1.17
C VAL A 44 14.04 17.05 2.28
N ASP A 45 14.36 18.32 2.49
CA ASP A 45 15.29 18.75 3.52
C ASP A 45 14.72 18.57 4.93
N ALA A 46 13.44 18.90 5.15
CA ALA A 46 12.75 18.64 6.41
C ALA A 46 12.74 17.14 6.77
N VAL A 47 12.49 16.26 5.78
CA VAL A 47 12.55 14.80 5.99
C VAL A 47 13.96 14.37 6.37
N LYS A 48 14.99 14.81 5.64
CA LYS A 48 16.39 14.48 5.92
C LYS A 48 16.80 14.92 7.32
N ASN A 49 16.43 16.14 7.72
CA ASN A 49 16.75 16.69 9.03
C ASN A 49 16.06 15.94 10.17
N ALA A 50 14.83 15.45 9.95
CA ALA A 50 14.09 14.67 10.95
C ALA A 50 14.52 13.20 11.03
N ALA A 51 15.16 12.66 10.00
CA ALA A 51 15.50 11.25 9.87
C ALA A 51 16.79 10.90 10.65
N SER A 52 16.78 11.06 11.98
CA SER A 52 17.96 10.86 12.84
C SER A 52 18.53 9.44 12.84
N ASN A 53 17.72 8.43 12.52
CA ASN A 53 18.10 7.02 12.55
C ASN A 53 17.83 6.28 11.23
N SER A 54 17.61 7.01 10.13
CA SER A 54 17.30 6.40 8.84
C SER A 54 17.90 7.18 7.68
N VAL A 55 18.26 6.46 6.62
CA VAL A 55 18.74 7.09 5.38
C VAL A 55 17.54 7.50 4.54
N THR A 56 17.39 8.80 4.32
CA THR A 56 16.38 9.34 3.43
C THR A 56 16.90 9.31 2.00
N VAL A 57 16.13 8.72 1.08
CA VAL A 57 16.44 8.70 -0.35
C VAL A 57 15.30 9.39 -1.11
N HIS A 58 15.62 10.49 -1.80
CA HIS A 58 14.69 11.17 -2.68
C HIS A 58 14.83 10.64 -4.11
N PHE A 59 13.72 10.21 -4.70
CA PHE A 59 13.63 9.84 -6.10
C PHE A 59 12.76 10.85 -6.86
N PRO A 60 13.38 11.80 -7.59
CA PRO A 60 12.64 12.72 -8.42
C PRO A 60 11.68 12.02 -9.39
N ARG A 61 10.63 12.74 -9.79
CA ARG A 61 9.68 12.28 -10.79
C ARG A 61 10.41 11.97 -12.10
N GLY A 62 10.15 10.79 -12.68
CA GLY A 62 10.77 10.38 -13.95
C GLY A 62 12.13 9.69 -13.82
N THR A 63 12.64 9.43 -12.61
CA THR A 63 13.92 8.71 -12.38
C THR A 63 13.94 7.24 -12.82
N GLY A 64 12.81 6.69 -13.25
CA GLY A 64 12.69 5.30 -13.65
C GLY A 64 12.87 4.26 -12.54
N GLN A 65 12.84 4.71 -11.27
CA GLN A 65 12.97 3.84 -10.11
C GLN A 65 11.74 2.94 -9.89
N PHE A 66 10.56 3.42 -10.30
CA PHE A 66 9.30 2.68 -10.22
C PHE A 66 9.15 1.80 -11.46
N LYS A 67 8.83 0.53 -11.24
CA LYS A 67 8.95 -0.53 -12.23
C LYS A 67 7.75 -1.50 -12.18
N ALA A 68 7.35 -2.02 -13.33
CA ALA A 68 6.18 -2.88 -13.51
C ALA A 68 6.54 -4.35 -13.25
N TYR A 69 6.76 -4.72 -11.99
CA TYR A 69 7.20 -6.09 -11.64
C TYR A 69 6.14 -7.18 -11.81
N LYS A 70 4.85 -6.80 -11.90
CA LYS A 70 3.74 -7.75 -11.78
C LYS A 70 3.79 -8.87 -12.81
N GLU A 71 4.02 -8.53 -14.07
CA GLU A 71 3.97 -9.48 -15.19
C GLU A 71 5.12 -10.48 -15.08
N VAL A 72 6.34 -9.98 -14.98
CA VAL A 72 7.56 -10.79 -14.80
C VAL A 72 7.45 -11.70 -13.56
N LEU A 73 7.02 -11.18 -12.42
CA LEU A 73 6.86 -12.01 -11.21
C LEU A 73 5.76 -13.08 -11.37
N THR A 74 4.68 -12.78 -12.09
CA THR A 74 3.57 -13.73 -12.32
C THR A 74 4.00 -14.87 -13.24
N GLU A 75 4.86 -14.59 -14.21
CA GLU A 75 5.45 -15.58 -15.13
C GLU A 75 6.47 -16.48 -14.42
N LEU A 76 7.28 -15.92 -13.52
CA LEU A 76 8.37 -16.65 -12.86
C LEU A 76 7.92 -17.43 -11.61
N TYR A 77 6.91 -16.93 -10.89
CA TYR A 77 6.50 -17.46 -9.60
C TYR A 77 5.03 -17.88 -9.54
N LYS A 78 4.79 -18.95 -8.79
CA LYS A 78 3.47 -19.44 -8.41
C LYS A 78 2.87 -18.51 -7.37
N ARG A 79 1.55 -18.42 -7.36
CA ARG A 79 0.83 -17.76 -6.28
C ARG A 79 1.08 -18.50 -4.96
N PHE A 80 1.29 -17.74 -3.89
CA PHE A 80 1.40 -18.31 -2.55
C PHE A 80 -0.01 -18.69 -2.04
N GLU A 81 -0.34 -19.98 -2.10
CA GLU A 81 -1.56 -20.56 -1.54
C GLU A 81 -1.55 -20.52 -0.01
N GLY A 82 -2.64 -20.07 0.61
CA GLY A 82 -2.79 -20.08 2.08
C GLY A 82 -1.88 -19.13 2.85
N ILE A 83 -1.36 -18.07 2.21
CA ILE A 83 -0.39 -17.14 2.83
C ILE A 83 -0.86 -16.58 4.18
N GLN A 84 -2.17 -16.39 4.37
CA GLN A 84 -2.74 -15.84 5.61
C GLN A 84 -2.65 -16.77 6.82
N GLN A 85 -2.30 -18.04 6.61
CA GLN A 85 -2.08 -19.01 7.69
C GLN A 85 -0.74 -18.77 8.40
N PHE A 86 0.21 -18.13 7.72
CA PHE A 86 1.57 -17.90 8.20
C PHE A 86 1.76 -16.44 8.63
N ARG A 87 2.58 -16.24 9.65
CA ARG A 87 2.92 -14.91 10.19
C ARG A 87 4.37 -14.56 9.98
N ILE A 88 5.25 -15.55 9.92
CA ILE A 88 6.70 -15.37 9.81
C ILE A 88 7.14 -15.99 8.48
N PHE A 89 7.87 -15.22 7.70
CA PHE A 89 8.41 -15.61 6.40
C PHE A 89 9.89 -15.30 6.38
N SER A 90 10.67 -16.21 5.80
CA SER A 90 12.10 -16.08 5.68
C SER A 90 12.55 -16.52 4.28
N MET A 91 13.42 -15.75 3.66
CA MET A 91 13.89 -15.95 2.28
C MET A 91 15.38 -15.61 2.20
N ASP A 92 16.13 -16.43 1.46
CA ASP A 92 17.56 -16.25 1.26
C ASP A 92 17.88 -16.09 -0.24
N GLU A 93 18.92 -15.32 -0.55
CA GLU A 93 19.39 -15.05 -1.91
C GLU A 93 19.97 -16.28 -2.62
N ALA A 94 20.46 -17.27 -1.87
CA ALA A 94 20.95 -18.53 -2.42
C ALA A 94 19.80 -19.34 -3.06
N GLU A 95 18.61 -19.32 -2.45
CA GLU A 95 17.43 -20.08 -2.88
C GLU A 95 16.28 -19.14 -3.27
N MET A 96 16.52 -18.25 -4.25
CA MET A 96 15.51 -17.30 -4.69
C MET A 96 14.20 -17.99 -5.11
N GLY A 97 13.08 -17.55 -4.54
CA GLY A 97 11.77 -18.12 -4.78
C GLY A 97 11.39 -19.28 -3.86
N VAL A 98 12.28 -19.68 -2.94
CA VAL A 98 11.95 -20.58 -1.83
C VAL A 98 11.64 -19.72 -0.60
N VAL A 99 10.52 -20.02 0.06
CA VAL A 99 10.07 -19.28 1.25
C VAL A 99 9.88 -20.26 2.40
N SER A 100 10.56 -20.00 3.51
CA SER A 100 10.33 -20.69 4.78
C SER A 100 9.26 -19.94 5.57
N CYS A 101 8.22 -20.63 6.04
CA CYS A 101 7.03 -20.01 6.62
C CYS A 101 6.66 -20.65 7.96
N ARG A 102 6.30 -19.84 8.97
CA ARG A 102 5.81 -20.32 10.27
C ARG A 102 4.50 -19.65 10.66
N LYS A 103 3.61 -20.37 11.35
CA LYS A 103 2.34 -19.82 11.87
C LYS A 103 2.59 -18.93 13.10
N GLY A 104 3.52 -19.35 13.96
CA GLY A 104 4.04 -18.65 15.12
C GLY A 104 5.56 -18.82 15.25
N PRO A 105 6.18 -18.19 16.26
CA PRO A 105 7.64 -18.25 16.46
C PRO A 105 8.15 -19.66 16.74
N ASP A 106 7.38 -20.42 17.51
CA ASP A 106 7.74 -21.76 17.99
C ASP A 106 7.24 -22.89 17.07
N ASP A 107 6.43 -22.55 16.06
CA ASP A 107 5.94 -23.53 15.09
C ASP A 107 7.05 -23.95 14.12
N GLU A 108 6.99 -25.20 13.69
CA GLU A 108 7.87 -25.73 12.66
C GLU A 108 7.76 -24.95 11.34
N ALA A 109 8.89 -24.83 10.65
CA ALA A 109 8.96 -24.14 9.37
C ALA A 109 8.44 -25.02 8.24
N VAL A 110 7.47 -24.48 7.48
CA VAL A 110 6.99 -25.06 6.24
C VAL A 110 7.70 -24.37 5.07
N VAL A 111 8.43 -25.14 4.27
CA VAL A 111 9.13 -24.64 3.09
C VAL A 111 8.21 -24.70 1.86
N LYS A 112 8.12 -23.60 1.13
CA LYS A 112 7.33 -23.46 -0.11
C LYS A 112 8.23 -22.99 -1.25
N ASN A 113 8.36 -23.81 -2.28
CA ASN A 113 9.06 -23.43 -3.51
C ASN A 113 8.08 -22.81 -4.51
N LEU A 114 8.15 -21.49 -4.67
CA LEU A 114 7.28 -20.71 -5.53
C LEU A 114 7.76 -20.67 -6.98
N ARG A 115 8.95 -21.18 -7.30
CA ARG A 115 9.44 -21.19 -8.69
C ARG A 115 8.49 -21.98 -9.61
N ARG A 116 8.16 -21.40 -10.76
CA ARG A 116 7.46 -22.11 -11.84
C ARG A 116 8.42 -23.02 -12.60
N LYS A 117 7.85 -23.97 -13.34
CA LYS A 117 8.57 -24.69 -14.38
C LYS A 117 8.21 -24.05 -15.70
N ILE A 118 9.20 -23.66 -16.49
CA ILE A 118 9.04 -23.14 -17.85
C ILE A 118 9.67 -24.20 -18.76
N ASP A 119 8.89 -24.69 -19.71
CA ASP A 119 9.30 -25.79 -20.62
C ASP A 119 9.80 -27.04 -19.86
N GLY A 120 9.14 -27.37 -18.75
CA GLY A 120 9.49 -28.51 -17.89
C GLY A 120 10.69 -28.28 -16.96
N VAL A 121 11.46 -27.20 -17.15
CA VAL A 121 12.65 -26.87 -16.34
C VAL A 121 12.28 -25.90 -15.24
N LEU A 122 12.72 -26.16 -14.01
CA LEU A 122 12.51 -25.25 -12.88
C LEU A 122 13.27 -23.93 -13.14
N THR A 123 12.60 -22.79 -12.97
CA THR A 123 13.22 -21.48 -13.17
C THR A 123 14.47 -21.31 -12.30
N THR A 124 15.62 -21.08 -12.92
CA THR A 124 16.90 -20.90 -12.22
C THR A 124 17.07 -19.46 -11.71
N LYS A 125 18.03 -19.25 -10.80
CA LYS A 125 18.37 -17.92 -10.28
C LYS A 125 18.78 -16.98 -11.41
N GLU A 126 19.59 -17.46 -12.35
CA GLU A 126 20.12 -16.71 -13.49
C GLU A 126 18.98 -16.25 -14.40
N LYS A 127 18.01 -17.13 -14.67
CA LYS A 127 16.82 -16.77 -15.47
C LYS A 127 16.00 -15.69 -14.78
N VAL A 128 15.76 -15.80 -13.47
CA VAL A 128 15.04 -14.75 -12.72
C VAL A 128 15.79 -13.42 -12.81
N MET A 129 17.10 -13.43 -12.55
CA MET A 129 17.91 -12.21 -12.57
C MET A 129 17.88 -11.55 -13.94
N LYS A 130 18.05 -12.33 -15.02
CA LYS A 130 17.96 -11.84 -16.39
C LYS A 130 16.58 -11.24 -16.68
N MET A 131 15.51 -11.96 -16.35
CA MET A 131 14.14 -11.49 -16.57
C MET A 131 13.83 -10.20 -15.79
N MET A 132 14.31 -10.10 -14.55
CA MET A 132 14.09 -8.93 -13.71
C MET A 132 14.90 -7.69 -14.16
N CYS A 133 16.05 -7.90 -14.82
CA CYS A 133 16.88 -6.82 -15.37
C CYS A 133 16.38 -6.37 -16.74
N ASP A 134 16.09 -7.32 -17.63
CA ASP A 134 15.89 -7.06 -19.06
C ASP A 134 14.42 -6.80 -19.41
N HIS A 135 13.48 -7.39 -18.67
CA HIS A 135 12.05 -7.39 -19.02
C HIS A 135 11.16 -6.61 -18.04
N VAL A 136 11.72 -6.03 -16.99
CA VAL A 136 10.93 -5.18 -16.09
C VAL A 136 10.93 -3.75 -16.60
N GLU A 137 9.79 -3.36 -17.16
CA GLU A 137 9.55 -2.02 -17.67
C GLU A 137 9.52 -0.97 -16.56
N VAL A 138 9.98 0.23 -16.92
CA VAL A 138 9.85 1.42 -16.08
C VAL A 138 8.42 1.92 -16.15
N LEU A 139 7.82 2.17 -14.97
CA LEU A 139 6.50 2.78 -14.91
C LEU A 139 6.61 4.27 -15.26
N ALA A 140 5.80 4.69 -16.23
CA ALA A 140 5.59 6.09 -16.51
C ALA A 140 5.06 6.80 -15.25
N PRO A 141 5.53 8.03 -14.96
CA PRO A 141 5.07 8.74 -13.79
C PRO A 141 3.59 9.11 -13.97
N PRO A 142 2.74 8.93 -12.94
CA PRO A 142 1.29 9.15 -13.05
C PRO A 142 1.01 10.61 -13.41
N PRO A 143 0.02 10.94 -14.25
CA PRO A 143 -0.27 12.33 -14.60
C PRO A 143 -0.55 13.17 -13.34
N PRO A 144 -0.25 14.49 -13.38
CA PRO A 144 -0.60 15.39 -12.29
C PRO A 144 -2.09 15.28 -11.93
N ASN A 145 -2.40 15.36 -10.64
CA ASN A 145 -3.78 15.33 -10.19
C ASN A 145 -4.41 16.72 -10.39
N VAL A 146 -5.27 16.84 -11.40
CA VAL A 146 -5.91 18.12 -11.80
C VAL A 146 -6.68 18.80 -10.66
N GLU A 147 -7.38 18.05 -9.80
CA GLU A 147 -8.06 18.63 -8.63
C GLU A 147 -7.07 19.26 -7.65
N LYS A 148 -5.93 18.59 -7.43
CA LYS A 148 -4.88 19.12 -6.57
C LYS A 148 -4.24 20.35 -7.19
N SER A 149 -3.91 20.34 -8.48
CA SER A 149 -3.35 21.51 -9.18
C SER A 149 -4.26 22.73 -9.05
N GLU A 150 -5.56 22.55 -9.29
CA GLU A 150 -6.59 23.60 -9.12
C GLU A 150 -6.62 24.12 -7.68
N ASN A 151 -6.60 23.22 -6.71
CA ASN A 151 -6.58 23.59 -5.29
C ASN A 151 -5.29 24.31 -4.89
N MET A 152 -4.14 23.88 -5.40
CA MET A 152 -2.84 24.51 -5.12
C MET A 152 -2.81 25.95 -5.64
N TYR A 153 -3.28 26.20 -6.87
CA TYR A 153 -3.31 27.54 -7.44
C TYR A 153 -4.33 28.47 -6.77
N HIS A 154 -5.57 28.01 -6.58
CA HIS A 154 -6.65 28.90 -6.11
C HIS A 154 -6.70 29.06 -4.59
N ASN A 155 -6.47 28.00 -3.83
CA ASN A 155 -6.70 28.00 -2.38
C ASN A 155 -5.39 28.07 -1.57
N ILE A 156 -4.30 27.49 -2.06
CA ILE A 156 -3.04 27.44 -1.31
C ILE A 156 -2.11 28.61 -1.68
N ARG A 157 -1.92 28.89 -2.98
CA ARG A 157 -1.01 29.93 -3.48
C ARG A 157 -1.15 31.31 -2.80
N PRO A 158 -2.35 31.81 -2.44
CA PRO A 158 -2.47 33.10 -1.75
C PRO A 158 -1.74 33.17 -0.40
N TYR A 159 -1.58 32.02 0.27
CA TYR A 159 -0.90 31.93 1.57
C TYR A 159 0.59 31.58 1.46
N VAL A 160 1.10 31.41 0.24
CA VAL A 160 2.52 31.13 -0.02
C VAL A 160 3.30 32.45 -0.05
N PRO A 161 4.49 32.53 0.58
CA PRO A 161 5.38 33.69 0.49
C PRO A 161 5.71 34.02 -0.97
N GLU A 162 5.89 35.30 -1.26
CA GLU A 162 6.02 35.79 -2.63
C GLU A 162 7.19 35.15 -3.37
N GLU A 163 8.30 34.89 -2.68
CA GLU A 163 9.48 34.24 -3.28
C GLU A 163 9.24 32.81 -3.79
N PHE A 164 8.18 32.13 -3.33
CA PHE A 164 7.87 30.74 -3.72
C PHE A 164 6.62 30.62 -4.60
N ARG A 165 5.90 31.72 -4.87
CA ARG A 165 4.63 31.69 -5.62
C ARG A 165 4.76 31.31 -7.09
N ASP A 166 5.97 31.41 -7.63
CA ASP A 166 6.29 31.08 -9.02
C ASP A 166 6.81 29.64 -9.19
N ASP A 167 6.86 28.86 -8.10
CA ASP A 167 7.15 27.43 -8.17
C ASP A 167 6.12 26.71 -9.05
N THR A 168 6.60 25.72 -9.81
CA THR A 168 5.79 24.86 -10.68
C THR A 168 4.60 24.20 -9.97
N LEU A 169 4.71 23.95 -8.66
CA LEU A 169 3.65 23.41 -7.81
C LEU A 169 2.40 24.30 -7.76
N TYR A 170 2.59 25.62 -7.92
CA TYR A 170 1.54 26.63 -7.90
C TYR A 170 1.26 27.22 -9.28
N ALA A 171 1.69 26.55 -10.35
CA ALA A 171 1.41 26.98 -11.71
C ALA A 171 -0.11 27.06 -11.96
N LYS A 172 -0.51 28.08 -12.74
CA LYS A 172 -1.91 28.25 -13.14
C LYS A 172 -2.36 27.08 -14.02
N PRO A 173 -3.43 26.36 -13.65
CA PRO A 173 -3.99 25.32 -14.50
C PRO A 173 -4.55 25.87 -15.80
N SER A 174 -4.50 25.07 -16.86
CA SER A 174 -5.16 25.36 -18.12
C SER A 174 -6.68 25.33 -17.97
N MET A 175 -7.41 25.91 -18.94
CA MET A 175 -8.88 25.87 -18.92
C MET A 175 -9.41 24.43 -18.94
N GLN A 176 -8.77 23.54 -19.71
CA GLN A 176 -9.17 22.14 -19.78
C GLN A 176 -8.93 21.42 -18.44
N GLU A 177 -7.77 21.62 -17.81
CA GLU A 177 -7.50 21.03 -16.48
C GLU A 177 -8.48 21.52 -15.42
N GLY A 178 -8.90 22.78 -15.47
CA GLY A 178 -9.93 23.32 -14.59
C GLY A 178 -11.31 22.68 -14.81
N LEU A 179 -11.68 22.39 -16.07
CA LEU A 179 -12.90 21.64 -16.39
C LEU A 179 -12.82 20.19 -15.89
N ASP A 180 -11.69 19.53 -16.12
CA ASP A 180 -11.44 18.15 -15.69
C ASP A 180 -11.45 18.04 -14.16
N ALA A 181 -10.88 19.02 -13.45
CA ALA A 181 -10.91 19.08 -11.99
C ALA A 181 -12.34 19.20 -11.44
N LYS A 182 -13.19 20.03 -12.07
CA LYS A 182 -14.61 20.15 -11.69
C LYS A 182 -15.36 18.84 -11.93
N ALA A 183 -15.15 18.22 -13.08
CA ALA A 183 -15.76 16.93 -13.43
C ALA A 183 -15.33 15.83 -12.45
N ALA A 184 -14.03 15.73 -12.13
CA ALA A 184 -13.49 14.77 -11.17
C ALA A 184 -14.08 14.97 -9.77
N LYS A 185 -14.17 16.23 -9.31
CA LYS A 185 -14.77 16.57 -8.01
C LYS A 185 -16.23 16.15 -7.93
N GLN A 186 -16.99 16.38 -9.01
CA GLN A 186 -18.39 15.98 -9.12
C GLN A 186 -18.53 14.46 -9.12
N ALA A 187 -17.72 13.75 -9.91
CA ALA A 187 -17.72 12.29 -9.95
C ALA A 187 -17.40 11.67 -8.58
N ARG A 188 -16.42 12.23 -7.84
CA ARG A 188 -16.10 11.80 -6.48
C ARG A 188 -17.26 12.03 -5.51
N LEU A 189 -17.96 13.16 -5.62
CA LEU A 189 -19.13 13.46 -4.79
C LEU A 189 -20.23 12.43 -5.04
N VAL A 190 -20.57 12.18 -6.31
CA VAL A 190 -21.59 11.20 -6.71
C VAL A 190 -21.22 9.81 -6.21
N HIS A 191 -19.96 9.38 -6.41
CA HIS A 191 -19.47 8.10 -5.91
C HIS A 191 -19.59 8.00 -4.38
N ARG A 192 -19.22 9.06 -3.64
CA ARG A 192 -19.34 9.06 -2.17
C ARG A 192 -20.79 8.95 -1.72
N VAL A 193 -21.70 9.67 -2.36
CA VAL A 193 -23.14 9.59 -2.05
C VAL A 193 -23.67 8.18 -2.33
N ALA A 194 -23.33 7.61 -3.50
CA ALA A 194 -23.72 6.24 -3.84
C ALA A 194 -23.19 5.21 -2.82
N MET A 195 -21.93 5.35 -2.39
CA MET A 195 -21.34 4.50 -1.36
C MET A 195 -22.02 4.65 0.00
N THR A 196 -22.38 5.86 0.41
CA THR A 196 -23.13 6.09 1.65
C THR A 196 -24.52 5.46 1.60
N LEU A 197 -25.22 5.58 0.47
CA LEU A 197 -26.52 4.94 0.26
C LEU A 197 -26.41 3.41 0.29
N ALA A 198 -25.45 2.84 -0.42
CA ALA A 198 -25.21 1.39 -0.42
C ALA A 198 -24.81 0.86 0.97
N ALA A 199 -24.05 1.64 1.75
CA ALA A 199 -23.71 1.28 3.12
C ALA A 199 -24.96 1.26 4.02
N LYS A 200 -25.85 2.25 3.89
CA LYS A 200 -27.11 2.32 4.63
C LYS A 200 -28.04 1.15 4.27
N GLU A 201 -28.21 0.86 2.98
CA GLU A 201 -29.03 -0.26 2.52
C GLU A 201 -28.49 -1.60 3.05
N ASN A 202 -27.17 -1.79 3.05
CA ASN A 202 -26.55 -2.98 3.62
C ASN A 202 -26.76 -3.11 5.14
N GLN A 203 -26.76 -1.98 5.88
CA GLN A 203 -27.12 -1.96 7.30
C GLN A 203 -28.59 -2.33 7.51
N ASP A 204 -29.51 -1.73 6.74
CA ASP A 204 -30.95 -1.98 6.83
C ASP A 204 -31.31 -3.44 6.48
N ARG A 205 -30.59 -4.05 5.52
CA ARG A 205 -30.76 -5.47 5.18
C ARG A 205 -30.26 -6.40 6.30
N ARG A 206 -29.12 -6.07 6.93
CA ARG A 206 -28.61 -6.84 8.09
C ARG A 206 -29.56 -6.75 9.28
N GLY A 207 -30.06 -5.54 9.59
CA GLY A 207 -31.02 -5.35 10.68
C GLY A 207 -32.34 -6.11 10.47
N ARG A 208 -32.80 -6.24 9.22
CA ARG A 208 -33.99 -7.05 8.85
C ARG A 208 -33.76 -8.56 8.99
N GLN A 209 -32.60 -9.07 8.57
CA GLN A 209 -32.27 -10.49 8.75
C GLN A 209 -32.11 -10.88 10.23
N GLU A 210 -31.56 -9.99 11.06
CA GLU A 210 -31.45 -10.23 12.51
C GLU A 210 -32.82 -10.27 13.19
N THR A 211 -33.74 -9.37 12.81
CA THR A 211 -35.12 -9.38 13.34
C THR A 211 -35.93 -10.59 12.89
N GLU A 212 -35.80 -11.04 11.63
CA GLU A 212 -36.43 -12.27 11.13
C GLU A 212 -35.88 -13.53 11.82
N SER A 213 -34.57 -13.59 12.11
CA SER A 213 -33.96 -14.72 12.83
C SER A 213 -34.37 -14.80 14.32
N SER A 214 -34.79 -13.68 14.91
CA SER A 214 -35.29 -13.61 16.29
C SER A 214 -36.78 -13.95 16.43
N GLY A 215 -37.51 -14.06 15.31
CA GLY A 215 -38.96 -14.32 15.28
C GLY A 215 -39.37 -15.80 15.28
N SER A 216 -38.46 -16.76 15.07
CA SER A 216 -38.77 -18.20 15.11
C SER A 216 -38.35 -18.84 16.44
N GLY A 217 -39.04 -18.48 17.53
CA GLY A 217 -38.91 -19.13 18.83
C GLY A 217 -39.56 -20.51 18.85
N GLY A 218 -38.78 -21.56 18.59
CA GLY A 218 -39.09 -22.95 18.98
C GLY A 218 -38.62 -23.24 20.41
N PRO A 219 -39.27 -24.16 21.15
CA PRO A 219 -39.33 -24.11 22.62
C PRO A 219 -38.00 -24.42 23.33
N SER A 220 -37.68 -23.56 24.29
CA SER A 220 -36.50 -23.60 25.15
C SER A 220 -36.47 -24.85 26.04
N LYS A 221 -35.54 -25.79 25.79
CA LYS A 221 -35.17 -26.83 26.76
C LYS A 221 -34.42 -26.20 27.92
N LYS A 222 -35.09 -26.05 29.08
CA LYS A 222 -34.46 -25.71 30.37
C LYS A 222 -33.37 -26.74 30.71
N ARG A 223 -32.11 -26.31 30.80
CA ARG A 223 -31.04 -27.09 31.45
C ARG A 223 -31.21 -26.97 32.96
N LYS A 224 -31.46 -28.10 33.63
CA LYS A 224 -31.37 -28.26 35.08
C LYS A 224 -29.93 -27.94 35.52
N VAL A 225 -29.80 -27.07 36.51
CA VAL A 225 -28.57 -26.88 37.28
C VAL A 225 -28.58 -27.94 38.39
N SER A 226 -27.58 -28.83 38.42
CA SER A 226 -27.33 -29.72 39.54
C SER A 226 -26.27 -29.10 40.45
N SER A 227 -26.63 -28.90 41.71
CA SER A 227 -25.73 -28.53 42.81
C SER A 227 -25.04 -29.76 43.39
N LEU A 228 -23.71 -29.75 43.37
CA LEU A 228 -22.76 -30.02 44.48
C LEU A 228 -21.38 -30.28 43.87
#